data_AF-A0A2S8GPP9-F1
#
_entry.id   AF-A0A2S8GPP9-F1
#
_cell.length_a   1.000
_cell.length_b   1.000
_cell.length_c   1.000
_cell.angle_alpha   90.00
_cell.angle_beta   90.00
_cell.angle_gamma   90.00
#
_symmetry.space_group_name_H-M   'P 1'
#
loop_
_entity.id
_entity.type
_entity.pdbx_description
1 polymer ?
#
loop_
_entity_poly.entity_id
_entity_poly.type
_entity_poly.pdbx_seq_one_letter_code
_entity_poly.pdbx_strand_id
1 'polypeptide(L)'
;MIRSLPKKYQRDIEVLVESYGADQTLHEYIAAKQQKYFPELLGPNRMRDVDWTEEQHTAHATENLMAGYPLLERGYAKRILEDNPEELARSASTFGRLRYWWGTRNEYDDFLTYANDMLRTLASGDIELFQRYTEVTPSKATKGPRAEKLLHAGITAVINRDRNRLADAIAEYETWNKPKRYIECMYATLQGLLDSDPKQVAAGLDSFIETSRKITQLYDLFKYICLEPHGLYELCRWYDPELVAEFNPDRGLPWDYGLHCWVRGNEGKPPFYNVESLSPALQDWLVKIPFRDEQEHRWA
;
A
#
# COMPACT_ATOMS: atom_id res chain seq x y z
N MET A 1 -16.12 2.90 -15.66
CA MET A 1 -14.80 3.12 -16.28
C MET A 1 -14.45 2.12 -17.41
N ILE A 2 -14.76 0.83 -17.28
CA ILE A 2 -14.32 -0.22 -18.22
C ILE A 2 -14.52 0.06 -19.73
N ARG A 3 -15.63 0.73 -20.13
CA ARG A 3 -15.93 1.02 -21.55
C ARG A 3 -14.94 1.98 -22.22
N SER A 4 -14.20 2.79 -21.45
CA SER A 4 -13.17 3.70 -21.99
C SER A 4 -11.80 3.02 -22.15
N LEU A 5 -11.65 1.76 -21.73
CA LEU A 5 -10.39 1.04 -21.83
C LEU A 5 -10.25 0.36 -23.21
N PRO A 6 -9.03 0.21 -23.75
CA PRO A 6 -8.77 -0.60 -24.93
C PRO A 6 -9.29 -2.04 -24.79
N LYS A 7 -9.86 -2.63 -25.86
CA LYS A 7 -10.50 -3.96 -25.83
C LYS A 7 -9.67 -5.10 -25.23
N LYS A 8 -8.35 -5.13 -25.52
CA LYS A 8 -7.45 -6.17 -24.99
C LYS A 8 -7.46 -6.22 -23.46
N TYR A 9 -7.62 -5.05 -22.84
CA TYR A 9 -7.59 -4.87 -21.40
C TYR A 9 -8.94 -5.18 -20.73
N GLN A 10 -10.05 -4.95 -21.44
CA GLN A 10 -11.39 -5.26 -20.92
C GLN A 10 -11.52 -6.75 -20.58
N ARG A 11 -11.03 -7.63 -21.45
CA ARG A 11 -11.09 -9.09 -21.24
C ARG A 11 -10.23 -9.55 -20.06
N ASP A 12 -9.02 -9.03 -19.92
CA ASP A 12 -8.14 -9.36 -18.79
C ASP A 12 -8.78 -8.91 -17.47
N ILE A 13 -9.43 -7.74 -17.46
CA ILE A 13 -10.16 -7.22 -16.31
C ILE A 13 -11.36 -8.11 -15.97
N GLU A 14 -12.17 -8.51 -16.94
CA GLU A 14 -13.34 -9.39 -16.73
C GLU A 14 -12.93 -10.72 -16.07
N VAL A 15 -11.86 -11.36 -16.54
CA VAL A 15 -11.35 -12.62 -15.96
C VAL A 15 -10.86 -12.43 -14.52
N LEU A 16 -10.18 -11.32 -14.25
CA LEU A 16 -9.66 -11.03 -12.91
C LEU A 16 -10.80 -10.67 -11.95
N VAL A 17 -11.77 -9.87 -12.39
CA VAL A 17 -13.00 -9.56 -11.65
C VAL A 17 -13.70 -10.82 -11.16
N GLU A 18 -13.95 -11.78 -12.07
CA GLU A 18 -14.62 -13.04 -11.74
C GLU A 18 -13.83 -13.84 -10.70
N SER A 19 -12.50 -13.77 -10.76
CA SER A 19 -11.60 -14.48 -9.85
C SER A 19 -11.54 -13.86 -8.45
N TYR A 20 -11.81 -12.55 -8.31
CA TYR A 20 -11.65 -11.80 -7.06
C TYR A 20 -12.96 -11.42 -6.37
N GLY A 21 -14.11 -11.92 -6.85
CA GLY A 21 -15.41 -11.71 -6.19
C GLY A 21 -15.83 -10.24 -6.15
N ALA A 22 -15.59 -9.51 -7.24
CA ALA A 22 -15.98 -8.10 -7.32
C ALA A 22 -17.50 -7.91 -7.43
N ASP A 23 -18.27 -8.97 -7.68
CA ASP A 23 -19.73 -9.00 -7.64
C ASP A 23 -20.30 -9.17 -6.21
N GLN A 24 -19.45 -9.53 -5.25
CA GLN A 24 -19.81 -9.79 -3.86
C GLN A 24 -19.54 -8.57 -2.95
N THR A 25 -20.26 -8.49 -1.83
CA THR A 25 -19.85 -7.67 -0.69
C THR A 25 -18.55 -8.19 -0.10
N LEU A 26 -17.79 -7.35 0.61
CA LEU A 26 -16.57 -7.80 1.28
C LEU A 26 -16.84 -8.94 2.27
N HIS A 27 -17.95 -8.86 3.01
CA HIS A 27 -18.35 -9.88 3.97
C HIS A 27 -18.61 -11.22 3.29
N GLU A 28 -19.37 -11.25 2.20
CA GLU A 28 -19.62 -12.48 1.42
C GLU A 28 -18.33 -13.07 0.85
N TYR A 29 -17.46 -12.22 0.29
CA TYR A 29 -16.17 -12.64 -0.23
C TYR A 29 -15.31 -13.30 0.86
N ILE A 30 -15.20 -12.67 2.03
CA ILE A 30 -14.42 -13.20 3.14
C ILE A 30 -15.06 -14.47 3.70
N ALA A 31 -16.38 -14.48 3.93
CA ALA A 31 -17.07 -15.66 4.46
C ALA A 31 -16.86 -16.90 3.57
N ALA A 32 -16.93 -16.73 2.25
CA ALA A 32 -16.64 -17.81 1.30
C ALA A 32 -15.18 -18.31 1.40
N LYS A 33 -14.22 -17.41 1.58
CA LYS A 33 -12.81 -17.77 1.81
C LYS A 33 -12.62 -18.47 3.16
N GLN A 34 -13.23 -17.96 4.22
CA GLN A 34 -13.16 -18.55 5.56
C GLN A 34 -13.70 -19.98 5.53
N GLN A 35 -14.88 -20.21 4.96
CA GLN A 35 -15.45 -21.56 4.82
C GLN A 35 -14.50 -22.54 4.12
N LYS A 36 -13.77 -22.07 3.11
CA LYS A 36 -12.86 -22.89 2.33
C LYS A 36 -11.52 -23.16 3.03
N TYR A 37 -10.95 -22.16 3.69
CA TYR A 37 -9.54 -22.19 4.12
C TYR A 37 -9.35 -22.26 5.64
N PHE A 38 -10.34 -21.90 6.45
CA PHE A 38 -10.25 -22.00 7.91
C PHE A 38 -9.98 -23.40 8.44
N PRO A 39 -10.54 -24.49 7.89
CA PRO A 39 -10.20 -25.83 8.36
C PRO A 39 -8.68 -26.12 8.31
N GLU A 40 -7.99 -25.54 7.34
CA GLU A 40 -6.54 -25.67 7.20
C GLU A 40 -5.78 -24.67 8.09
N LEU A 41 -6.16 -23.39 8.04
CA LEU A 41 -5.49 -22.29 8.77
C LEU A 41 -5.67 -22.37 10.30
N LEU A 42 -6.80 -22.87 10.78
CA LEU A 42 -7.08 -23.06 12.21
C LEU A 42 -6.77 -24.49 12.68
N GLY A 43 -6.40 -25.39 11.76
CA GLY A 43 -6.03 -26.77 12.04
C GLY A 43 -4.52 -26.98 11.90
N PRO A 44 -4.06 -27.72 10.86
CA PRO A 44 -2.66 -28.10 10.71
C PRO A 44 -1.71 -26.90 10.62
N ASN A 45 -2.12 -25.81 9.96
CA ASN A 45 -1.29 -24.62 9.73
C ASN A 45 -1.48 -23.53 10.79
N ARG A 46 -2.23 -23.82 11.86
CA ARG A 46 -2.38 -22.89 12.98
C ARG A 46 -1.01 -22.61 13.57
N MET A 47 -0.67 -21.34 13.73
CA MET A 47 0.53 -20.91 14.44
C MET A 47 0.46 -21.41 15.89
N ARG A 48 1.38 -22.29 16.30
CA ARG A 48 1.30 -23.01 17.59
C ARG A 48 2.12 -22.38 18.70
N ASP A 49 3.12 -21.58 18.35
CA ASP A 49 4.14 -21.08 19.28
C ASP A 49 3.83 -19.64 19.76
N VAL A 50 2.54 -19.28 19.79
CA VAL A 50 2.06 -17.96 20.24
C VAL A 50 0.89 -18.14 21.20
N ASP A 51 0.97 -17.53 22.39
CA ASP A 51 -0.06 -17.55 23.44
C ASP A 51 -1.25 -16.64 23.08
N TRP A 52 -1.96 -17.00 22.01
CA TRP A 52 -3.11 -16.26 21.50
C TRP A 52 -4.45 -16.83 21.96
N THR A 53 -5.42 -15.95 22.13
CA THR A 53 -6.82 -16.36 22.31
C THR A 53 -7.36 -16.98 21.01
N GLU A 54 -8.39 -17.82 21.10
CA GLU A 54 -9.08 -18.36 19.91
C GLU A 54 -9.57 -17.25 18.95
N GLU A 55 -9.96 -16.10 19.53
CA GLU A 55 -10.34 -14.91 18.78
C GLU A 55 -9.16 -14.33 17.98
N GLN A 56 -7.97 -14.24 18.58
CA GLN A 56 -6.75 -13.78 17.91
C GLN A 56 -6.29 -14.75 16.83
N HIS A 57 -6.41 -16.07 17.04
CA HIS A 57 -6.14 -17.04 15.97
C HIS A 57 -7.12 -16.89 14.81
N THR A 58 -8.41 -16.64 15.09
CA THR A 58 -9.42 -16.37 14.05
C THR A 58 -9.13 -15.07 13.31
N ALA A 59 -8.72 -14.02 14.01
CA ALA A 59 -8.29 -12.76 13.42
C ALA A 59 -7.06 -12.94 12.52
N HIS A 60 -6.04 -13.71 12.96
CA HIS A 60 -4.87 -14.01 12.15
C HIS A 60 -5.19 -14.88 10.93
N ALA A 61 -6.05 -15.89 11.08
CA ALA A 61 -6.49 -16.67 9.93
C ALA A 61 -7.27 -15.79 8.94
N THR A 62 -8.13 -14.88 9.42
CA THR A 62 -8.83 -13.91 8.57
C THR A 62 -7.87 -12.95 7.89
N GLU A 63 -6.89 -12.44 8.64
CA GLU A 63 -5.81 -11.61 8.13
C GLU A 63 -5.07 -12.33 7.01
N ASN A 64 -4.62 -13.58 7.17
CA ASN A 64 -3.99 -14.35 6.08
C ASN A 64 -4.84 -14.46 4.80
N LEU A 65 -6.17 -14.47 4.92
CA LEU A 65 -7.07 -14.50 3.76
C LEU A 65 -7.24 -13.13 3.08
N MET A 66 -7.05 -12.06 3.85
CA MET A 66 -7.20 -10.67 3.42
C MET A 66 -5.86 -9.99 3.09
N ALA A 67 -4.78 -10.50 3.64
CA ALA A 67 -3.43 -9.98 3.53
C ALA A 67 -2.87 -10.41 2.18
N GLY A 68 -2.40 -9.42 1.43
CA GLY A 68 -1.83 -9.64 0.11
C GLY A 68 -2.66 -9.04 -1.02
N TYR A 69 -2.21 -9.34 -2.23
CA TYR A 69 -2.73 -8.72 -3.44
C TYR A 69 -4.20 -9.01 -3.75
N PRO A 70 -4.82 -10.15 -3.39
CA PRO A 70 -6.23 -10.40 -3.75
C PRO A 70 -7.21 -9.34 -3.23
N LEU A 71 -7.02 -8.82 -2.01
CA LEU A 71 -7.89 -7.75 -1.49
C LEU A 71 -7.73 -6.44 -2.27
N LEU A 72 -6.49 -6.12 -2.64
CA LEU A 72 -6.16 -4.94 -3.43
C LEU A 72 -6.68 -5.09 -4.87
N GLU A 73 -6.48 -6.25 -5.50
CA GLU A 73 -6.97 -6.60 -6.83
C GLU A 73 -8.50 -6.53 -6.91
N ARG A 74 -9.20 -6.96 -5.86
CA ARG A 74 -10.65 -6.76 -5.74
C ARG A 74 -11.03 -5.27 -5.74
N GLY A 75 -10.27 -4.42 -5.03
CA GLY A 75 -10.45 -2.97 -5.04
C GLY A 75 -10.29 -2.37 -6.44
N TYR A 76 -9.25 -2.79 -7.18
CA TYR A 76 -9.06 -2.39 -8.58
C TYR A 76 -10.22 -2.82 -9.46
N ALA A 77 -10.67 -4.07 -9.34
CA ALA A 77 -11.78 -4.63 -10.08
C ALA A 77 -13.07 -3.80 -9.86
N LYS A 78 -13.41 -3.55 -8.59
CA LYS A 78 -14.55 -2.71 -8.19
C LYS A 78 -14.44 -1.29 -8.73
N ARG A 79 -13.26 -0.67 -8.66
CA ARG A 79 -13.04 0.66 -9.23
C ARG A 79 -13.29 0.68 -10.74
N ILE A 80 -12.78 -0.29 -11.48
CA ILE A 80 -12.86 -0.31 -12.94
C ILE A 80 -14.29 -0.61 -13.43
N LEU A 81 -14.97 -1.56 -12.78
CA LEU A 81 -16.31 -1.99 -13.19
C LEU A 81 -17.41 -1.07 -12.71
N GLU A 82 -17.41 -0.75 -11.42
CA GLU A 82 -18.49 -0.03 -10.75
C GLU A 82 -18.21 1.46 -10.64
N ASP A 83 -17.06 1.93 -11.13
CA ASP A 83 -16.62 3.31 -10.99
C ASP A 83 -16.53 3.75 -9.51
N ASN A 84 -16.12 2.83 -8.62
CA ASN A 84 -16.13 3.03 -7.18
C ASN A 84 -14.72 3.33 -6.60
N PRO A 85 -14.31 4.62 -6.46
CA PRO A 85 -13.03 5.00 -5.87
C PRO A 85 -12.91 4.70 -4.37
N GLU A 86 -14.02 4.71 -3.65
CA GLU A 86 -14.08 4.38 -2.23
C GLU A 86 -13.57 2.96 -1.96
N GLU A 87 -14.03 1.99 -2.76
CA GLU A 87 -13.66 0.59 -2.59
C GLU A 87 -12.17 0.35 -2.82
N LEU A 88 -11.57 1.05 -3.80
CA LEU A 88 -10.13 0.97 -4.04
C LEU A 88 -9.34 1.56 -2.88
N ALA A 89 -9.75 2.73 -2.35
CA ALA A 89 -9.11 3.33 -1.19
C ALA A 89 -9.20 2.41 0.04
N ARG A 90 -10.37 1.83 0.30
CA ARG A 90 -10.60 0.86 1.39
C ARG A 90 -9.79 -0.41 1.27
N SER A 91 -9.73 -0.97 0.07
CA SER A 91 -8.87 -2.12 -0.20
C SER A 91 -7.40 -1.78 0.02
N ALA A 92 -6.92 -0.62 -0.43
CA ALA A 92 -5.52 -0.23 -0.26
C ALA A 92 -5.14 0.02 1.19
N SER A 93 -5.96 0.77 1.95
CA SER A 93 -5.75 1.00 3.38
C SER A 93 -5.79 -0.30 4.19
N THR A 94 -6.81 -1.13 3.98
CA THR A 94 -6.96 -2.41 4.71
C THR A 94 -5.81 -3.36 4.38
N PHE A 95 -5.42 -3.45 3.11
CA PHE A 95 -4.26 -4.23 2.67
C PHE A 95 -2.99 -3.82 3.43
N GLY A 96 -2.70 -2.52 3.51
CA GLY A 96 -1.52 -2.04 4.23
C GLY A 96 -1.60 -2.31 5.73
N ARG A 97 -2.72 -1.97 6.38
CA ARG A 97 -2.90 -2.17 7.82
C ARG A 97 -2.72 -3.65 8.21
N LEU A 98 -3.28 -4.58 7.45
CA LEU A 98 -3.09 -6.01 7.69
C LEU A 98 -1.66 -6.47 7.39
N ARG A 99 -1.08 -6.00 6.29
CA ARG A 99 0.27 -6.38 5.89
C ARG A 99 1.34 -5.92 6.87
N TYR A 100 1.17 -4.75 7.48
CA TYR A 100 2.13 -4.18 8.41
C TYR A 100 1.85 -4.53 9.88
N TRP A 101 0.61 -4.92 10.22
CA TRP A 101 0.22 -5.34 11.57
C TRP A 101 1.16 -6.42 12.16
N TRP A 102 1.51 -7.46 11.38
CA TRP A 102 2.34 -8.57 11.89
C TRP A 102 3.84 -8.25 11.96
N GLY A 103 4.19 -6.99 11.79
CA GLY A 103 5.57 -6.52 11.80
C GLY A 103 6.24 -6.71 10.45
N THR A 104 7.19 -5.84 10.19
CA THR A 104 8.11 -5.88 9.05
C THR A 104 9.18 -6.94 9.23
N ARG A 105 8.96 -8.02 9.97
CA ARG A 105 10.02 -8.98 10.29
C ARG A 105 9.71 -10.35 9.75
N ASN A 106 10.67 -10.95 9.06
CA ASN A 106 10.58 -12.34 8.65
C ASN A 106 10.83 -13.31 9.84
N GLU A 107 10.79 -14.60 9.56
CA GLU A 107 11.09 -15.67 10.52
C GLU A 107 12.52 -15.63 11.09
N TYR A 108 13.42 -14.86 10.47
CA TYR A 108 14.81 -14.66 10.91
C TYR A 108 15.03 -13.32 11.62
N ASP A 109 13.95 -12.65 12.03
CA ASP A 109 13.96 -11.32 12.66
C ASP A 109 14.44 -10.19 11.72
N ASP A 110 14.50 -10.43 10.41
CA ASP A 110 14.99 -9.45 9.45
C ASP A 110 13.90 -8.51 8.96
N PHE A 111 14.28 -7.25 8.82
CA PHE A 111 13.40 -6.20 8.32
C PHE A 111 13.04 -6.37 6.83
N LEU A 112 11.77 -6.63 6.55
CA LEU A 112 11.08 -6.60 5.28
C LEU A 112 10.44 -5.22 5.07
N THR A 113 10.99 -4.46 4.13
CA THR A 113 10.59 -3.06 3.88
C THR A 113 9.22 -2.95 3.23
N TYR A 114 8.89 -3.84 2.29
CA TYR A 114 7.69 -3.77 1.45
C TYR A 114 7.41 -2.34 0.93
N ALA A 115 8.45 -1.61 0.53
CA ALA A 115 8.37 -0.17 0.31
C ALA A 115 7.39 0.25 -0.80
N ASN A 116 7.20 -0.59 -1.82
CA ASN A 116 6.18 -0.32 -2.86
C ASN A 116 4.75 -0.43 -2.30
N ASP A 117 4.52 -1.36 -1.38
CA ASP A 117 3.23 -1.53 -0.72
C ASP A 117 2.92 -0.36 0.22
N MET A 118 3.97 0.34 0.70
CA MET A 118 3.80 1.58 1.47
C MET A 118 3.13 2.63 0.60
N LEU A 119 3.68 2.86 -0.60
CA LEU A 119 3.11 3.82 -1.55
C LEU A 119 1.69 3.42 -1.97
N ARG A 120 1.43 2.13 -2.22
CA ARG A 120 0.07 1.67 -2.55
C ARG A 120 -0.93 1.98 -1.46
N THR A 121 -0.52 1.84 -0.21
CA THR A 121 -1.37 2.12 0.94
C THR A 121 -1.52 3.64 1.15
N LEU A 122 -0.43 4.41 1.04
CA LEU A 122 -0.46 5.88 1.11
C LEU A 122 -1.40 6.51 0.09
N ALA A 123 -1.62 5.86 -1.06
CA ALA A 123 -2.57 6.29 -2.08
C ALA A 123 -4.02 6.39 -1.57
N SER A 124 -4.35 5.71 -0.47
CA SER A 124 -5.67 5.80 0.20
C SER A 124 -5.76 6.98 1.18
N GLY A 125 -4.67 7.71 1.42
CA GLY A 125 -4.59 8.79 2.42
C GLY A 125 -4.34 8.30 3.85
N ASP A 126 -4.02 7.02 4.05
CA ASP A 126 -3.79 6.41 5.36
C ASP A 126 -2.42 6.76 5.96
N ILE A 127 -2.21 8.06 6.25
CA ILE A 127 -0.93 8.54 6.80
C ILE A 127 -0.70 8.03 8.22
N GLU A 128 -1.76 7.88 9.02
CA GLU A 128 -1.69 7.43 10.41
C GLU A 128 -0.94 6.09 10.55
N LEU A 129 -1.26 5.12 9.68
CA LEU A 129 -0.55 3.85 9.60
C LEU A 129 0.96 4.05 9.44
N PHE A 130 1.37 4.99 8.59
CA PHE A 130 2.78 5.19 8.29
C PHE A 130 3.52 5.99 9.34
N GLN A 131 2.85 6.92 10.03
CA GLN A 131 3.40 7.54 11.24
C GLN A 131 3.69 6.46 12.29
N ARG A 132 2.70 5.60 12.57
CA ARG A 132 2.82 4.50 13.52
C ARG A 132 3.92 3.51 13.09
N TYR A 133 3.96 3.16 11.81
CA TYR A 133 5.00 2.30 11.24
C TYR A 133 6.39 2.88 11.50
N THR A 134 6.64 4.16 11.22
CA THR A 134 7.96 4.76 11.41
C THR A 134 8.44 4.84 12.86
N GLU A 135 7.55 4.75 13.84
CA GLU A 135 7.91 4.74 15.27
C GLU A 135 8.61 3.43 15.67
N VAL A 136 8.27 2.32 15.03
CA VAL A 136 8.74 0.98 15.41
C VAL A 136 9.78 0.41 14.44
N THR A 137 9.91 1.05 13.28
CA THR A 137 10.67 0.56 12.15
C THR A 137 12.05 1.21 12.08
N PRO A 138 13.14 0.47 11.81
CA PRO A 138 14.43 1.08 11.55
C PRO A 138 14.36 2.03 10.36
N SER A 139 14.75 3.27 10.59
CA SER A 139 15.66 4.08 9.78
C SER A 139 15.98 3.66 8.34
N LYS A 140 16.62 2.50 8.22
CA LYS A 140 17.25 1.95 7.03
C LYS A 140 17.14 0.44 7.15
N ALA A 141 16.69 -0.21 6.09
CA ALA A 141 16.74 -1.65 6.04
C ALA A 141 18.15 -2.13 5.73
N THR A 142 18.59 -3.18 6.41
CA THR A 142 19.92 -3.79 6.20
C THR A 142 19.86 -4.89 5.15
N LYS A 143 18.73 -5.59 5.05
CA LYS A 143 18.50 -6.74 4.17
C LYS A 143 17.44 -6.46 3.10
N GLY A 144 17.40 -7.32 2.07
CA GLY A 144 16.49 -7.20 0.93
C GLY A 144 17.08 -6.51 -0.30
N PRO A 145 16.32 -6.45 -1.41
CA PRO A 145 16.76 -5.84 -2.65
C PRO A 145 17.10 -4.37 -2.49
N ARG A 146 18.21 -3.91 -3.09
CA ARG A 146 18.69 -2.51 -3.00
C ARG A 146 17.58 -1.48 -3.28
N ALA A 147 16.73 -1.74 -4.27
CA ALA A 147 15.59 -0.89 -4.63
C ALA A 147 14.67 -0.63 -3.44
N GLU A 148 14.28 -1.68 -2.73
CA GLU A 148 13.31 -1.58 -1.64
C GLU A 148 13.93 -0.96 -0.39
N LYS A 149 15.23 -1.22 -0.13
CA LYS A 149 15.96 -0.59 0.98
C LYS A 149 16.06 0.93 0.82
N LEU A 150 16.38 1.36 -0.40
CA LEU A 150 16.48 2.77 -0.77
C LEU A 150 15.12 3.47 -0.66
N LEU A 151 14.07 2.87 -1.26
CA LEU A 151 12.71 3.41 -1.16
C LEU A 151 12.24 3.52 0.29
N HIS A 152 12.48 2.50 1.11
CA HIS A 152 12.19 2.53 2.55
C HIS A 152 12.87 3.71 3.24
N ALA A 153 14.18 3.87 3.04
CA ALA A 153 14.94 4.96 3.64
C ALA A 153 14.39 6.34 3.22
N GLY A 154 14.06 6.51 1.94
CA GLY A 154 13.46 7.75 1.43
C GLY A 154 12.08 8.03 2.02
N ILE A 155 11.16 7.06 1.95
CA ILE A 155 9.78 7.22 2.44
C ILE A 155 9.76 7.48 3.95
N THR A 156 10.51 6.71 4.74
CA THR A 156 10.56 6.90 6.20
C THR A 156 11.26 8.19 6.61
N ALA A 157 12.23 8.69 5.85
CA ALA A 157 12.81 10.01 6.09
C ALA A 157 11.77 11.14 5.86
N VAL A 158 10.96 11.03 4.81
CA VAL A 158 9.88 12.01 4.53
C VAL A 158 8.81 11.96 5.62
N ILE A 159 8.34 10.77 6.02
CA ILE A 159 7.36 10.62 7.11
C ILE A 159 7.89 11.21 8.41
N ASN A 160 9.15 10.96 8.75
CA ASN A 160 9.77 11.51 9.97
C ASN A 160 10.16 13.00 9.85
N ARG A 161 9.93 13.62 8.68
CA ARG A 161 10.36 14.97 8.35
C ARG A 161 11.87 15.22 8.52
N ASP A 162 12.69 14.17 8.38
CA ASP A 162 14.13 14.25 8.57
C ASP A 162 14.84 14.50 7.24
N ARG A 163 15.16 15.78 6.99
CA ARG A 163 15.83 16.22 5.75
C ARG A 163 17.24 15.68 5.61
N ASN A 164 17.97 15.47 6.69
CA ASN A 164 19.34 14.93 6.62
C ASN A 164 19.30 13.47 6.17
N ARG A 165 18.38 12.68 6.72
CA ARG A 165 18.18 11.28 6.31
C ARG A 165 17.69 11.17 4.87
N LEU A 166 16.86 12.10 4.42
CA LEU A 166 16.42 12.16 3.03
C LEU A 166 17.60 12.43 2.10
N ALA A 167 18.45 13.42 2.43
CA ALA A 167 19.68 13.70 1.69
C ALA A 167 20.61 12.50 1.64
N ASP A 168 20.81 11.79 2.76
CA ASP A 168 21.59 10.56 2.80
C ASP A 168 21.03 9.46 1.89
N ALA A 169 19.70 9.28 1.88
CA ALA A 169 19.04 8.28 1.04
C ALA A 169 19.19 8.60 -0.45
N ILE A 170 19.14 9.88 -0.81
CA ILE A 170 19.38 10.37 -2.18
C ILE A 170 20.84 10.15 -2.58
N ALA A 171 21.80 10.54 -1.74
CA ALA A 171 23.22 10.32 -2.01
C ALA A 171 23.54 8.83 -2.17
N GLU A 172 22.93 7.95 -1.37
CA GLU A 172 23.08 6.50 -1.52
C GLU A 172 22.49 5.98 -2.84
N TYR A 173 21.35 6.53 -3.28
CA TYR A 173 20.76 6.25 -4.59
C TYR A 173 21.68 6.67 -5.74
N GLU A 174 22.34 7.83 -5.66
CA GLU A 174 23.25 8.32 -6.71
C GLU A 174 24.45 7.39 -6.96
N THR A 175 24.85 6.60 -5.96
CA THR A 175 25.89 5.57 -6.13
C THR A 175 25.41 4.32 -6.88
N TRP A 176 24.11 4.22 -7.19
CA TRP A 176 23.55 3.06 -7.87
C TRP A 176 23.75 3.14 -9.38
N ASN A 177 24.58 2.25 -9.92
CA ASN A 177 24.74 2.10 -11.35
C ASN A 177 23.49 1.45 -11.98
N LYS A 178 22.82 2.17 -12.90
CA LYS A 178 21.63 1.74 -13.67
C LYS A 178 20.41 1.36 -12.80
N PRO A 179 19.84 2.32 -12.06
CA PRO A 179 18.56 2.10 -11.38
C PRO A 179 17.45 1.78 -12.40
N LYS A 180 16.40 1.08 -11.94
CA LYS A 180 15.21 0.86 -12.78
C LYS A 180 14.50 2.20 -12.97
N ARG A 181 13.92 2.43 -14.16
CA ARG A 181 13.29 3.72 -14.51
C ARG A 181 12.28 4.23 -13.47
N TYR A 182 11.46 3.35 -12.90
CA TYR A 182 10.48 3.75 -11.90
C TYR A 182 11.10 4.21 -10.57
N ILE A 183 12.28 3.69 -10.21
CA ILE A 183 13.06 4.17 -9.06
C ILE A 183 13.60 5.58 -9.35
N GLU A 184 14.08 5.83 -10.57
CA GLU A 184 14.55 7.16 -10.99
C GLU A 184 13.44 8.20 -10.84
N CYS A 185 12.21 7.88 -11.25
CA CYS A 185 11.07 8.79 -11.11
C CYS A 185 10.76 9.11 -9.65
N MET A 186 10.77 8.09 -8.78
CA MET A 186 10.55 8.30 -7.34
C MET A 186 11.64 9.18 -6.72
N TYR A 187 12.91 8.91 -7.01
CA TYR A 187 14.02 9.69 -6.47
C TYR A 187 14.10 11.11 -7.04
N ALA A 188 13.69 11.32 -8.29
CA ALA A 188 13.53 12.67 -8.83
C ALA A 188 12.47 13.48 -8.07
N THR A 189 11.39 12.81 -7.65
CA THR A 189 10.34 13.44 -6.83
C THR A 189 10.83 13.73 -5.41
N LEU A 190 11.53 12.78 -4.78
CA LEU A 190 12.14 12.94 -3.47
C LEU A 190 13.22 14.04 -3.45
N GLN A 191 13.99 14.18 -4.53
CA GLN A 191 14.93 15.28 -4.72
C GLN A 191 14.19 16.62 -4.74
N GLY A 192 13.09 16.75 -5.48
CA GLY A 192 12.27 17.97 -5.46
C GLY A 192 11.73 18.33 -4.07
N LEU A 193 11.39 17.31 -3.27
CA LEU A 193 11.00 17.51 -1.87
C LEU A 193 12.19 18.00 -1.01
N LEU A 194 13.39 17.43 -1.21
CA LEU A 194 14.60 17.90 -0.54
C LEU A 194 14.95 19.33 -0.96
N ASP A 195 14.83 19.68 -2.24
CA ASP A 195 15.17 21.01 -2.76
C ASP A 195 14.06 22.05 -2.49
N SER A 196 12.93 21.59 -1.96
CA SER A 196 11.72 22.39 -1.76
C SER A 196 11.23 23.05 -3.07
N ASP A 197 11.30 22.31 -4.19
CA ASP A 197 10.89 22.76 -5.53
C ASP A 197 9.61 22.04 -6.00
N PRO A 198 8.44 22.71 -5.98
CA PRO A 198 7.18 22.12 -6.44
C PRO A 198 7.19 21.69 -7.91
N LYS A 199 7.96 22.36 -8.78
CA LYS A 199 8.04 22.00 -10.20
C LYS A 199 8.80 20.71 -10.39
N GLN A 200 9.86 20.50 -9.61
CA GLN A 200 10.62 19.27 -9.63
C GLN A 200 9.81 18.08 -9.09
N VAL A 201 9.02 18.29 -8.03
CA VAL A 201 8.07 17.30 -7.52
C VAL A 201 7.05 16.92 -8.59
N ALA A 202 6.41 17.91 -9.22
CA ALA A 202 5.44 17.68 -10.29
C ALA A 202 6.06 16.90 -11.48
N ALA A 203 7.25 17.29 -11.93
CA ALA A 203 7.96 16.62 -13.02
C ALA A 203 8.33 15.16 -12.68
N GLY A 204 8.73 14.89 -11.43
CA GLY A 204 9.01 13.54 -10.93
C GLY A 204 7.77 12.65 -10.95
N LEU A 205 6.64 13.16 -10.43
CA LEU A 205 5.35 12.47 -10.45
C LEU A 205 4.86 12.21 -11.87
N ASP A 206 4.94 13.20 -12.77
CA ASP A 206 4.56 13.08 -14.18
C ASP A 206 5.37 11.97 -14.87
N SER A 207 6.69 11.99 -14.69
CA SER A 207 7.59 10.96 -15.21
C SER A 207 7.25 9.57 -14.67
N PHE A 208 6.84 9.47 -13.40
CA PHE A 208 6.44 8.19 -12.80
C PHE A 208 5.14 7.66 -13.44
N ILE A 209 4.13 8.52 -13.59
CA ILE A 209 2.85 8.20 -14.23
C ILE A 209 3.09 7.71 -15.66
N GLU A 210 3.91 8.41 -16.45
CA GLU A 210 4.24 8.00 -17.82
C GLU A 210 4.98 6.67 -17.90
N THR A 211 5.88 6.42 -16.95
CA THR A 211 6.68 5.19 -16.87
C THR A 211 5.84 4.00 -16.45
N SER A 212 4.89 4.17 -15.53
CA SER A 212 4.11 3.07 -14.91
C SER A 212 3.47 2.13 -15.94
N ARG A 213 2.92 2.68 -17.04
CA ARG A 213 2.33 1.91 -18.14
C ARG A 213 3.31 0.97 -18.87
N LYS A 214 4.61 1.24 -18.78
CA LYS A 214 5.68 0.53 -19.49
C LYS A 214 6.39 -0.50 -18.61
N ILE A 215 6.08 -0.56 -17.31
CA ILE A 215 6.73 -1.48 -16.37
C ILE A 215 6.15 -2.87 -16.58
N THR A 216 6.92 -3.76 -17.22
CA THR A 216 6.48 -5.13 -17.54
C THR A 216 6.28 -5.99 -16.30
N GLN A 217 6.93 -5.66 -15.19
CA GLN A 217 6.84 -6.41 -13.93
C GLN A 217 5.59 -6.07 -13.09
N LEU A 218 4.82 -5.04 -13.46
CA LEU A 218 3.55 -4.77 -12.79
C LEU A 218 2.50 -5.77 -13.27
N TYR A 219 1.68 -6.24 -12.32
CA TYR A 219 0.47 -6.98 -12.62
C TYR A 219 -0.41 -6.14 -13.54
N ASP A 220 -1.08 -6.76 -14.52
CA ASP A 220 -1.74 -5.99 -15.59
C ASP A 220 -2.81 -5.02 -15.07
N LEU A 221 -3.49 -5.35 -13.96
CA LEU A 221 -4.42 -4.42 -13.31
C LEU A 221 -3.73 -3.15 -12.79
N PHE A 222 -2.52 -3.26 -12.25
CA PHE A 222 -1.77 -2.14 -11.68
C PHE A 222 -1.18 -1.21 -12.75
N LYS A 223 -1.24 -1.61 -14.02
CA LYS A 223 -0.88 -0.74 -15.15
C LYS A 223 -2.00 0.23 -15.52
N TYR A 224 -3.26 -0.05 -15.14
CA TYR A 224 -4.40 0.83 -15.46
C TYR A 224 -4.56 1.95 -14.46
N ILE A 225 -4.50 1.61 -13.18
CA ILE A 225 -4.48 2.56 -12.08
C ILE A 225 -3.18 2.23 -11.36
N CYS A 226 -2.27 3.18 -11.30
CA CYS A 226 -1.00 3.00 -10.61
C CYS A 226 -1.11 3.74 -9.27
N LEU A 227 -1.19 3.00 -8.18
CA LEU A 227 -1.31 3.59 -6.84
C LEU A 227 0.01 4.18 -6.35
N GLU A 228 1.16 3.74 -6.85
CA GLU A 228 2.46 4.21 -6.37
C GLU A 228 2.67 5.72 -6.59
N PRO A 229 2.36 6.32 -7.76
CA PRO A 229 2.32 7.77 -7.92
C PRO A 229 1.31 8.48 -7.03
N HIS A 230 0.14 7.87 -6.74
CA HIS A 230 -0.84 8.43 -5.80
C HIS A 230 -0.26 8.48 -4.38
N GLY A 231 0.36 7.39 -3.93
CA GLY A 231 1.01 7.35 -2.63
C GLY A 231 2.16 8.32 -2.49
N LEU A 232 2.96 8.48 -3.54
CA LEU A 232 4.05 9.45 -3.54
C LEU A 232 3.52 10.89 -3.53
N TYR A 233 2.45 11.19 -4.28
CA TYR A 233 1.77 12.48 -4.19
C TYR A 233 1.24 12.74 -2.78
N GLU A 234 0.55 11.78 -2.16
CA GLU A 234 0.01 11.93 -0.81
C GLU A 234 1.12 12.09 0.24
N LEU A 235 2.25 11.40 0.07
CA LEU A 235 3.43 11.58 0.90
C LEU A 235 4.01 13.00 0.79
N CYS A 236 4.20 13.51 -0.43
CA CYS A 236 4.70 14.86 -0.67
C CYS A 236 3.75 15.92 -0.11
N ARG A 237 2.44 15.78 -0.37
CA ARG A 237 1.41 16.70 0.12
C ARG A 237 1.30 16.70 1.64
N TRP A 238 1.41 15.54 2.27
CA TRP A 238 1.42 15.44 3.74
C TRP A 238 2.66 16.12 4.33
N TYR A 239 3.83 15.96 3.68
CA TYR A 239 5.05 16.63 4.09
C TYR A 239 4.88 18.15 4.01
N ASP A 240 4.50 18.67 2.85
CA ASP A 240 4.19 20.08 2.63
C ASP A 240 3.23 20.24 1.44
N PRO A 241 2.00 20.76 1.65
CA PRO A 241 1.02 20.94 0.58
C PRO A 241 1.51 21.82 -0.58
N GLU A 242 2.39 22.79 -0.32
CA GLU A 242 2.89 23.69 -1.37
C GLU A 242 3.78 22.94 -2.40
N LEU A 243 4.41 21.83 -1.99
CA LEU A 243 5.26 21.03 -2.88
C LEU A 243 4.48 20.34 -3.99
N VAL A 244 3.16 20.20 -3.86
CA VAL A 244 2.33 19.58 -4.89
C VAL A 244 1.48 20.59 -5.65
N ALA A 245 1.68 21.90 -5.44
CA ALA A 245 0.86 22.95 -6.05
C ALA A 245 0.97 23.00 -7.58
N GLU A 246 2.11 22.61 -8.15
CA GLU A 246 2.37 22.60 -9.60
C GLU A 246 1.93 21.28 -10.26
N PHE A 247 1.57 20.26 -9.48
CA PHE A 247 1.10 19.00 -10.04
C PHE A 247 -0.38 19.11 -10.44
N ASN A 248 -0.70 18.89 -11.72
CA ASN A 248 -2.10 18.85 -12.17
C ASN A 248 -2.77 17.52 -11.77
N PRO A 249 -3.76 17.49 -10.86
CA PRO A 249 -4.47 16.25 -10.51
C PRO A 249 -5.59 15.91 -11.50
N ASP A 250 -6.08 16.87 -12.30
CA ASP A 250 -7.16 16.69 -13.29
C ASP A 250 -6.61 16.06 -14.57
N ARG A 251 -6.25 14.78 -14.46
CA ARG A 251 -5.76 13.95 -15.56
C ARG A 251 -6.37 12.57 -15.48
N GLY A 252 -6.36 11.87 -16.62
CA GLY A 252 -6.82 10.49 -16.69
C GLY A 252 -5.77 9.46 -16.27
N LEU A 253 -6.16 8.19 -16.43
CA LEU A 253 -5.32 7.02 -16.15
C LEU A 253 -3.89 7.17 -16.71
N PRO A 254 -2.84 6.61 -16.08
CA PRO A 254 -2.90 5.68 -14.94
C PRO A 254 -3.06 6.37 -13.58
N TRP A 255 -3.16 7.69 -13.58
CA TRP A 255 -3.64 8.45 -12.43
C TRP A 255 -5.17 8.36 -12.36
N ASP A 256 -5.71 7.88 -11.25
CA ASP A 256 -7.15 7.83 -11.04
C ASP A 256 -7.66 9.11 -10.35
N TYR A 257 -8.18 10.05 -11.13
CA TYR A 257 -8.76 11.29 -10.60
C TYR A 257 -9.90 11.04 -9.61
N GLY A 258 -10.70 9.99 -9.82
CA GLY A 258 -11.78 9.60 -8.91
C GLY A 258 -11.28 9.24 -7.51
N LEU A 259 -10.22 8.43 -7.42
CA LEU A 259 -9.53 8.10 -6.18
C LEU A 259 -8.99 9.36 -5.51
N HIS A 260 -8.28 10.20 -6.27
CA HIS A 260 -7.78 11.48 -5.74
C HIS A 260 -8.91 12.30 -5.12
N CYS A 261 -10.00 12.56 -5.85
CA CYS A 261 -11.15 13.31 -5.33
C CYS A 261 -11.76 12.69 -4.07
N TRP A 262 -11.91 11.36 -4.03
CA TRP A 262 -12.45 10.68 -2.85
C TRP A 262 -11.54 10.83 -1.63
N VAL A 263 -10.22 10.67 -1.80
CA VAL A 263 -9.25 10.84 -0.72
C VAL A 263 -9.25 12.28 -0.22
N ARG A 264 -9.27 13.29 -1.11
CA ARG A 264 -9.42 14.70 -0.73
C ARG A 264 -10.72 14.96 0.04
N GLY A 265 -11.82 14.33 -0.36
CA GLY A 265 -13.13 14.48 0.28
C GLY A 265 -13.29 13.75 1.62
N ASN A 266 -12.37 12.84 1.97
CA ASN A 266 -12.41 12.02 3.18
C ASN A 266 -11.18 12.17 4.08
N GLU A 267 -10.45 13.28 3.96
CA GLU A 267 -9.33 13.57 4.84
C GLU A 267 -9.72 13.50 6.33
N GLY A 268 -8.83 12.92 7.14
CA GLY A 268 -9.03 12.74 8.58
C GLY A 268 -9.99 11.61 8.95
N LYS A 269 -10.56 10.89 7.98
CA LYS A 269 -11.36 9.69 8.23
C LYS A 269 -10.53 8.43 7.96
N PRO A 270 -10.66 7.38 8.78
CA PRO A 270 -10.00 6.11 8.51
C PRO A 270 -10.46 5.54 7.16
N PRO A 271 -9.55 5.30 6.20
CA PRO A 271 -9.94 4.91 4.86
C PRO A 271 -10.09 3.39 4.69
N PHE A 272 -10.03 2.56 5.75
CA PHE A 272 -10.16 1.10 5.67
C PHE A 272 -11.62 0.62 5.77
N TYR A 273 -11.84 -0.68 5.55
CA TYR A 273 -13.16 -1.29 5.63
C TYR A 273 -13.71 -1.32 7.06
N ASN A 274 -15.02 -1.08 7.21
CA ASN A 274 -15.70 -1.49 8.43
C ASN A 274 -15.76 -3.03 8.47
N VAL A 275 -15.01 -3.62 9.40
CA VAL A 275 -14.94 -5.08 9.63
C VAL A 275 -15.66 -5.51 10.92
N GLU A 276 -16.61 -4.71 11.41
CA GLU A 276 -17.44 -5.02 12.58
C GLU A 276 -18.06 -6.43 12.54
N SER A 277 -18.31 -6.94 11.33
CA SER A 277 -18.89 -8.26 11.08
C SER A 277 -17.92 -9.45 11.10
N LEU A 278 -16.59 -9.24 11.22
CA LEU A 278 -15.59 -10.32 11.08
C LEU A 278 -15.06 -10.83 12.42
N SER A 279 -14.36 -9.98 13.20
CA SER A 279 -14.00 -10.28 14.60
C SER A 279 -13.60 -9.00 15.36
N PRO A 280 -13.87 -8.89 16.67
CA PRO A 280 -13.41 -7.75 17.47
C PRO A 280 -11.89 -7.60 17.51
N ALA A 281 -11.15 -8.71 17.63
CA ALA A 281 -9.68 -8.68 17.52
C ALA A 281 -9.20 -8.06 16.20
N LEU A 282 -9.76 -8.45 15.05
CA LEU A 282 -9.37 -7.87 13.76
C LEU A 282 -9.73 -6.37 13.64
N GLN A 283 -10.84 -5.94 14.25
CA GLN A 283 -11.19 -4.51 14.33
C GLN A 283 -10.15 -3.74 15.13
N ASP A 284 -9.80 -4.25 16.31
CA ASP A 284 -8.74 -3.71 17.15
C ASP A 284 -7.43 -3.63 16.37
N TRP A 285 -7.16 -4.61 15.51
CA TRP A 285 -5.95 -4.67 14.71
C TRP A 285 -5.87 -3.60 13.65
N LEU A 286 -6.97 -3.40 12.92
CA LEU A 286 -7.06 -2.34 11.95
C LEU A 286 -7.05 -0.96 12.60
N VAL A 287 -7.64 -0.77 13.78
CA VAL A 287 -7.70 0.56 14.42
C VAL A 287 -6.40 0.90 15.14
N LYS A 288 -5.90 0.01 16.00
CA LYS A 288 -4.77 0.30 16.90
C LYS A 288 -3.42 0.15 16.22
N ILE A 289 -3.35 -0.57 15.09
CA ILE A 289 -2.12 -0.80 14.34
C ILE A 289 -0.94 -1.23 15.23
N PRO A 290 -1.11 -2.09 16.24
CA PRO A 290 0.03 -2.51 17.03
C PRO A 290 0.91 -3.38 16.15
N PHE A 291 2.20 -3.11 16.26
CA PHE A 291 3.19 -3.86 15.55
C PHE A 291 3.64 -5.02 16.41
N ARG A 292 3.90 -6.17 15.78
CA ARG A 292 4.57 -7.30 16.44
C ARG A 292 5.81 -6.85 17.23
N ASP A 293 6.58 -5.89 16.70
CA ASP A 293 7.81 -5.37 17.33
C ASP A 293 7.56 -4.65 18.67
N GLU A 294 6.33 -4.22 18.95
CA GLU A 294 5.93 -3.59 20.22
C GLU A 294 5.25 -4.55 21.18
N GLN A 295 4.69 -5.62 20.64
CA GLN A 295 4.10 -6.67 21.45
C GLN A 295 5.26 -7.54 21.93
N GLU A 296 5.53 -7.54 23.24
CA GLU A 296 6.49 -8.42 23.92
C GLU A 296 6.09 -9.91 23.82
N HIS A 297 5.79 -10.40 22.61
CA HIS A 297 5.50 -11.80 22.38
C HIS A 297 6.77 -12.58 22.62
N ARG A 298 6.78 -13.29 23.75
CA ARG A 298 7.79 -14.30 24.05
C ARG A 298 7.53 -15.47 23.11
N TRP A 299 8.29 -15.52 22.03
CA TRP A 299 8.44 -16.72 21.21
C TRP A 299 9.12 -17.77 22.09
N ALA A 300 8.39 -18.83 22.45
CA ALA A 300 8.92 -19.96 23.19
C ALA A 300 9.74 -20.88 22.27
#